data_AF-A0A445BAB2-F1
#
_entry.id   AF-A0A445BAB2-F1
#
_cell.length_a   1.000
_cell.length_b   1.000
_cell.length_c   1.000
_cell.angle_alpha   90.00
_cell.angle_beta   90.00
_cell.angle_gamma   90.00
#
_symmetry.space_group_name_H-M   'P 1'
#
loop_
_entity.id
_entity.type
_entity.pdbx_description
1 polymer ?
#
loop_
_entity_poly.entity_id
_entity_poly.type
_entity_poly.pdbx_seq_one_letter_code
_entity_poly.pdbx_strand_id
1 'polypeptide(L)'
;MDLEKQEGVVVVTPEEVEVFDYAKRAQWLRAAVLGANDGLLSTASLMMGVGAVKQDVKTMILTGVAGLVAGACSMAIGEFVSVYSQNKLPNPYTAAMASAVAFSVGALVPLLAAAFIKDYKVRLAVVVAVVSLALLVFGGVGAVLGKAPFVKSSLRVLIGGWLAMAVTFGLTKLAGHVGV
;
A
#
# COMPACT_ATOMS: atom_id res chain seq x y z
N MET A 1 33.25 65.30 5.36
CA MET A 1 32.37 64.33 4.68
C MET A 1 32.50 63.04 5.44
N ASP A 2 31.67 62.97 6.47
CA ASP A 2 31.59 61.92 7.48
C ASP A 2 30.77 60.73 6.97
N LEU A 3 31.28 59.55 7.33
CA LEU A 3 30.60 58.35 7.87
C LEU A 3 29.07 58.20 7.71
N GLU A 4 28.62 57.05 7.17
CA GLU A 4 27.51 56.16 7.62
C GLU A 4 27.28 55.09 6.51
N LYS A 5 27.63 53.81 6.68
CA LYS A 5 26.94 52.73 7.43
C LYS A 5 25.50 52.50 6.98
N GLN A 6 25.24 51.42 6.22
CA GLN A 6 24.03 50.60 6.36
C GLN A 6 24.34 49.13 6.06
N GLU A 7 24.54 48.37 7.14
CA GLU A 7 24.33 46.93 7.21
C GLU A 7 22.85 46.67 6.95
N GLY A 8 22.52 46.11 5.78
CA GLY A 8 21.18 45.60 5.50
C GLY A 8 20.97 44.30 6.25
N VAL A 9 20.44 44.40 7.47
CA VAL A 9 19.86 43.29 8.24
C VAL A 9 18.80 42.61 7.38
N VAL A 10 19.13 41.42 6.85
CA VAL A 10 18.13 40.51 6.29
C VAL A 10 17.33 39.99 7.48
N VAL A 11 16.13 40.55 7.65
CA VAL A 11 15.16 40.09 8.63
C VAL A 11 14.77 38.66 8.27
N VAL A 12 15.36 37.69 8.97
CA VAL A 12 14.90 36.30 8.95
C VAL A 12 13.59 36.26 9.72
N THR A 13 12.46 36.20 9.00
CA THR A 13 11.14 35.98 9.61
C THR A 13 11.06 34.55 10.16
N PRO A 14 10.42 34.28 11.32
CA PRO A 14 10.37 32.94 11.92
C PRO A 14 9.45 31.94 11.20
N GLU A 15 8.94 32.25 10.02
CA GLU A 15 7.84 31.53 9.35
C GLU A 15 8.29 30.37 8.45
N GLU A 16 9.61 30.19 8.26
CA GLU A 16 10.18 29.22 7.30
C GLU A 16 10.50 27.84 7.91
N VAL A 17 10.35 27.68 9.24
CA VAL A 17 10.73 26.43 9.95
C VAL A 17 9.55 25.43 10.08
N GLU A 18 8.29 25.85 10.00
CA GLU A 18 7.12 24.95 10.16
C GLU A 18 6.60 24.31 8.86
N VAL A 19 6.79 24.94 7.69
CA VAL A 19 6.19 24.47 6.41
C VAL A 19 6.94 23.25 5.82
N PHE A 20 8.25 23.13 6.10
CA PHE A 20 9.09 22.03 5.59
C PHE A 20 8.74 20.67 6.24
N ASP A 21 8.34 20.66 7.51
CA ASP A 21 8.05 19.42 8.26
C ASP A 21 6.71 18.79 7.83
N TYR A 22 5.69 19.61 7.55
CA TYR A 22 4.39 19.12 7.07
C TYR A 22 4.46 18.44 5.70
N ALA A 23 5.18 19.02 4.74
CA ALA A 23 5.30 18.46 3.39
C ALA A 23 6.02 17.09 3.41
N LYS A 24 7.09 16.98 4.21
CA LYS A 24 7.82 15.72 4.42
C LYS A 24 6.92 14.68 5.07
N ARG A 25 6.17 15.07 6.12
CA ARG A 25 5.24 14.19 6.84
C ARG A 25 4.11 13.65 5.98
N ALA A 26 3.47 14.53 5.22
CA ALA A 26 2.38 14.14 4.32
C ALA A 26 2.86 13.18 3.23
N GLN A 27 4.09 13.35 2.72
CA GLN A 27 4.59 12.52 1.64
C GLN A 27 4.92 11.09 2.07
N TRP A 28 5.66 10.88 3.16
CA TRP A 28 5.95 9.52 3.63
C TRP A 28 4.68 8.82 4.13
N LEU A 29 3.73 9.57 4.69
CA LEU A 29 2.44 9.05 5.13
C LEU A 29 1.59 8.57 3.94
N ARG A 30 1.54 9.35 2.84
CA ARG A 30 0.89 8.94 1.60
C ARG A 30 1.52 7.66 1.06
N ALA A 31 2.85 7.63 0.97
CA ALA A 31 3.61 6.48 0.48
C ALA A 31 3.31 5.22 1.33
N ALA A 32 3.25 5.37 2.65
CA ALA A 32 2.90 4.28 3.57
C ALA A 32 1.47 3.77 3.37
N VAL A 33 0.47 4.67 3.29
CA VAL A 33 -0.94 4.26 3.11
C VAL A 33 -1.14 3.56 1.77
N LEU A 34 -0.56 4.08 0.69
CA LEU A 34 -0.61 3.45 -0.62
C LEU A 34 0.07 2.08 -0.60
N GLY A 35 1.27 2.00 0.00
CA GLY A 35 2.00 0.74 0.17
C GLY A 35 1.17 -0.31 0.89
N ALA A 36 0.60 0.01 2.05
CA ALA A 36 -0.22 -0.92 2.83
C ALA A 36 -1.44 -1.44 2.05
N ASN A 37 -2.16 -0.54 1.37
CA ASN A 37 -3.34 -0.92 0.61
C ASN A 37 -2.98 -1.81 -0.60
N ASP A 38 -1.93 -1.45 -1.33
CA ASP A 38 -1.44 -2.24 -2.46
C ASP A 38 -0.92 -3.59 -2.00
N GLY A 39 -0.18 -3.67 -0.89
CA GLY A 39 0.31 -4.93 -0.33
C GLY A 39 -0.81 -5.87 0.08
N LEU A 40 -1.82 -5.34 0.76
CA LEU A 40 -2.98 -6.12 1.16
C LEU A 40 -3.75 -6.66 -0.05
N LEU A 41 -4.10 -5.79 -1.00
CA LEU A 41 -4.92 -6.17 -2.14
C LEU A 41 -4.16 -7.08 -3.12
N SER A 42 -2.90 -6.78 -3.41
CA SER A 42 -2.09 -7.51 -4.38
C SER A 42 -1.81 -8.94 -3.89
N THR A 43 -1.35 -9.09 -2.66
CA THR A 43 -1.06 -10.42 -2.08
C THR A 43 -2.34 -11.23 -1.97
N ALA A 44 -3.45 -10.63 -1.55
CA ALA A 44 -4.73 -11.30 -1.49
C ALA A 44 -5.23 -11.75 -2.88
N SER A 45 -5.14 -10.88 -3.89
CA SER A 45 -5.55 -11.18 -5.27
C SER A 45 -4.72 -12.33 -5.86
N LEU A 46 -3.39 -12.30 -5.67
CA LEU A 46 -2.49 -13.35 -6.13
C LEU A 46 -2.83 -14.70 -5.49
N MET A 47 -3.06 -14.71 -4.17
CA MET A 47 -3.44 -15.91 -3.43
C MET A 47 -4.79 -16.46 -3.87
N MET A 48 -5.78 -15.59 -4.10
CA MET A 48 -7.11 -16.00 -4.60
C MET A 48 -7.04 -16.55 -6.02
N GLY A 49 -6.24 -15.95 -6.90
CA GLY A 49 -6.03 -16.44 -8.26
C GLY A 49 -5.44 -17.84 -8.28
N VAL A 50 -4.32 -18.06 -7.58
CA VAL A 50 -3.70 -19.38 -7.48
C VAL A 50 -4.59 -20.38 -6.76
N GLY A 51 -5.31 -19.93 -5.73
CA GLY A 51 -6.35 -20.70 -5.04
C GLY A 51 -7.51 -21.13 -5.93
N ALA A 52 -7.78 -20.44 -7.04
CA ALA A 52 -8.84 -20.82 -7.96
C ALA A 52 -8.50 -22.11 -8.74
N VAL A 53 -7.21 -22.41 -8.93
CA VAL A 53 -6.73 -23.55 -9.72
C VAL A 53 -6.12 -24.64 -8.84
N LYS A 54 -5.37 -24.26 -7.80
CA LYS A 54 -4.73 -25.20 -6.86
C LYS A 54 -5.30 -25.05 -5.46
N GLN A 55 -5.77 -26.16 -4.91
CA GLN A 55 -6.39 -26.18 -3.57
C GLN A 55 -5.39 -26.37 -2.42
N ASP A 56 -4.09 -26.48 -2.73
CA ASP A 56 -3.05 -26.68 -1.73
C ASP A 56 -2.71 -25.37 -0.99
N VAL A 57 -2.62 -25.45 0.35
CA VAL A 57 -2.25 -24.33 1.22
C VAL A 57 -0.84 -23.84 0.89
N LYS A 58 0.10 -24.75 0.68
CA LYS A 58 1.52 -24.43 0.49
C LYS A 58 1.73 -23.64 -0.80
N THR A 59 1.06 -24.01 -1.88
CA THR A 59 1.13 -23.27 -3.15
C THR A 59 0.59 -21.86 -3.00
N MET A 60 -0.54 -21.69 -2.31
CA MET A 60 -1.14 -20.38 -2.06
C MET A 60 -0.23 -19.48 -1.22
N ILE A 61 0.33 -19.99 -0.11
CA ILE A 61 1.24 -19.23 0.77
C ILE A 61 2.54 -18.90 0.03
N LEU A 62 3.12 -19.85 -0.70
CA LEU A 62 4.36 -19.63 -1.44
C LEU A 62 4.19 -18.50 -2.48
N THR A 63 3.05 -18.51 -3.20
CA THR A 63 2.68 -17.43 -4.10
C THR A 63 2.52 -16.10 -3.36
N GLY A 64 1.86 -16.09 -2.20
CA GLY A 64 1.66 -14.88 -1.42
C GLY A 64 2.99 -14.28 -0.92
N VAL A 65 3.92 -15.12 -0.46
CA VAL A 65 5.26 -14.69 -0.01
C VAL A 65 6.10 -14.22 -1.19
N ALA A 66 6.08 -14.92 -2.32
CA ALA A 66 6.77 -14.49 -3.53
C ALA A 66 6.25 -13.14 -4.03
N GLY A 67 4.92 -12.97 -4.06
CA GLY A 67 4.27 -11.71 -4.40
C GLY A 67 4.57 -10.59 -3.41
N LEU A 68 4.68 -10.91 -2.12
CA LEU A 68 5.08 -9.94 -1.08
C LEU A 68 6.48 -9.40 -1.35
N VAL A 69 7.47 -10.27 -1.56
CA VAL A 69 8.86 -9.85 -1.79
C VAL A 69 8.98 -9.06 -3.09
N ALA A 70 8.41 -9.59 -4.18
CA ALA A 70 8.42 -8.92 -5.48
C ALA A 70 7.72 -7.55 -5.41
N GLY A 71 6.56 -7.49 -4.76
CA GLY A 71 5.77 -6.27 -4.60
C GLY A 71 6.44 -5.23 -3.72
N ALA A 72 7.03 -5.61 -2.58
CA ALA A 72 7.73 -4.71 -1.69
C ALA A 72 8.95 -4.06 -2.38
N CYS A 73 9.72 -4.85 -3.12
CA CYS A 73 10.85 -4.35 -3.91
C CYS A 73 10.38 -3.40 -5.02
N SER A 74 9.32 -3.77 -5.76
CA SER A 74 8.75 -2.93 -6.81
C SER A 74 8.21 -1.61 -6.26
N MET A 75 7.55 -1.64 -5.11
CA MET A 75 7.01 -0.46 -4.43
C MET A 75 8.13 0.49 -3.97
N ALA A 76 9.20 -0.06 -3.38
CA ALA A 76 10.36 0.72 -2.95
C ALA A 76 10.97 1.47 -4.14
N ILE A 77 11.17 0.77 -5.26
CA ILE A 77 11.75 1.35 -6.48
C ILE A 77 10.79 2.38 -7.09
N GLY A 78 9.50 2.07 -7.20
CA GLY A 78 8.50 2.95 -7.78
C GLY A 78 8.37 4.26 -7.00
N GLU A 79 8.35 4.20 -5.68
CA GLU A 79 8.29 5.39 -4.84
C GLU A 79 9.63 6.16 -4.86
N PHE A 80 10.78 5.48 -4.86
CA PHE A 80 12.08 6.12 -5.00
C PHE A 80 12.17 6.93 -6.29
N VAL A 81 11.79 6.34 -7.42
CA VAL A 81 11.79 7.01 -8.74
C VAL A 81 10.75 8.13 -8.77
N SER A 82 9.57 7.92 -8.20
CA SER A 82 8.51 8.94 -8.14
C SER A 82 8.96 10.18 -7.38
N VAL A 83 9.57 10.00 -6.19
CA VAL A 83 10.07 11.11 -5.37
C VAL A 83 11.31 11.73 -5.98
N TYR A 84 12.23 10.95 -6.55
CA TYR A 84 13.42 11.47 -7.22
C TYR A 84 13.09 12.37 -8.41
N SER A 85 12.01 12.04 -9.15
CA SER A 85 11.54 12.87 -10.27
C SER A 85 10.78 14.13 -9.83
N GLN A 86 10.33 14.21 -8.57
CA GLN A 86 9.69 15.41 -8.04
C GLN A 86 10.80 16.37 -7.60
N ASN A 87 10.98 17.51 -8.27
CA ASN A 87 11.97 18.56 -7.91
C ASN A 87 11.72 19.23 -6.54
N LYS A 88 10.99 18.59 -5.63
CA LYS A 88 10.80 19.02 -4.24
C LYS A 88 11.88 18.36 -3.37
N LEU A 89 12.16 18.97 -2.22
CA LEU A 89 13.25 18.59 -1.30
C LEU A 89 12.99 17.44 -0.27
N PRO A 90 11.99 16.53 -0.37
CA PRO A 90 11.91 15.40 0.55
C PRO A 90 12.89 14.28 0.18
N ASN A 91 13.39 13.58 1.21
CA ASN A 91 14.34 12.49 1.05
C ASN A 91 13.65 11.26 0.40
N PRO A 92 14.06 10.83 -0.83
CA PRO A 92 13.43 9.73 -1.55
C PRO A 92 13.55 8.38 -0.83
N TYR A 93 14.64 8.17 -0.10
CA TYR A 93 14.86 6.94 0.65
C TYR A 93 13.81 6.75 1.75
N THR A 94 13.43 7.82 2.46
CA THR A 94 12.46 7.73 3.56
C THR A 94 11.05 7.37 3.08
N ALA A 95 10.62 7.90 1.92
CA ALA A 95 9.33 7.55 1.35
C ALA A 95 9.32 6.11 0.80
N ALA A 96 10.39 5.70 0.12
CA ALA A 96 10.53 4.35 -0.41
C ALA A 96 10.53 3.28 0.68
N MET A 97 11.23 3.51 1.80
CA MET A 97 11.22 2.58 2.92
C MET A 97 9.86 2.56 3.62
N ALA A 98 9.22 3.72 3.79
CA ALA A 98 7.89 3.79 4.38
C ALA A 98 6.85 3.00 3.57
N SER A 99 6.85 3.13 2.23
CA SER A 99 5.94 2.36 1.37
C SER A 99 6.26 0.86 1.37
N ALA A 100 7.54 0.46 1.32
CA ALA A 100 7.93 -0.95 1.31
C ALA A 100 7.58 -1.69 2.62
N VAL A 101 7.82 -1.03 3.77
CA VAL A 101 7.46 -1.58 5.08
C VAL A 101 5.94 -1.66 5.21
N ALA A 102 5.23 -0.60 4.83
CA ALA A 102 3.77 -0.59 4.89
C ALA A 102 3.16 -1.66 3.95
N PHE A 103 3.70 -1.83 2.75
CA PHE A 103 3.33 -2.89 1.81
C PHE A 103 3.50 -4.27 2.45
N SER A 104 4.65 -4.53 3.07
CA SER A 104 4.91 -5.79 3.74
C SER A 104 3.90 -6.05 4.86
N VAL A 105 3.59 -5.04 5.68
CA VAL A 105 2.59 -5.14 6.75
C VAL A 105 1.20 -5.43 6.20
N GLY A 106 0.80 -4.76 5.11
CA GLY A 106 -0.48 -5.02 4.44
C GLY A 106 -0.55 -6.45 3.86
N ALA A 107 0.53 -6.90 3.24
CA ALA A 107 0.65 -8.24 2.64
C ALA A 107 0.68 -9.39 3.68
N LEU A 108 1.10 -9.11 4.93
CA LEU A 108 1.06 -10.11 6.00
C LEU A 108 -0.36 -10.52 6.39
N VAL A 109 -1.34 -9.61 6.30
CA VAL A 109 -2.71 -9.87 6.77
C VAL A 109 -3.39 -11.02 5.98
N PRO A 110 -3.40 -11.01 4.63
CA PRO A 110 -3.90 -12.14 3.85
C PRO A 110 -3.09 -13.44 4.05
N LEU A 111 -1.77 -13.32 4.20
CA LEU A 111 -0.87 -14.47 4.40
C LEU A 111 -1.16 -15.20 5.70
N LEU A 112 -1.32 -14.45 6.80
CA LEU A 112 -1.69 -14.99 8.10
C LEU A 112 -3.08 -15.62 8.03
N ALA A 113 -4.06 -14.95 7.41
CA ALA A 113 -5.41 -15.48 7.25
C ALA A 113 -5.42 -16.85 6.53
N ALA A 114 -4.60 -17.00 5.48
CA ALA A 114 -4.52 -18.27 4.75
C ALA A 114 -3.78 -19.38 5.51
N ALA A 115 -2.84 -19.04 6.40
CA ALA A 115 -2.00 -20.00 7.09
C ALA A 115 -2.74 -20.83 8.16
N PHE A 116 -3.79 -20.28 8.78
CA PHE A 116 -4.47 -20.93 9.90
C PHE A 116 -5.53 -21.97 9.51
N ILE A 117 -5.95 -22.06 8.23
CA ILE A 117 -7.12 -22.86 7.81
C ILE A 117 -6.74 -23.94 6.80
N LYS A 118 -7.04 -25.20 7.17
CA LYS A 118 -6.80 -26.38 6.34
C LYS A 118 -7.85 -26.57 5.24
N ASP A 119 -9.11 -26.24 5.55
CA ASP A 119 -10.23 -26.47 4.65
C ASP A 119 -10.28 -25.43 3.52
N TYR A 120 -10.33 -25.88 2.26
CA TYR A 120 -10.16 -25.00 1.09
C TYR A 120 -11.25 -23.93 0.98
N LYS A 121 -12.51 -24.33 1.10
CA LYS A 121 -13.66 -23.41 0.95
C LYS A 121 -13.66 -22.36 2.05
N VAL A 122 -13.37 -22.80 3.28
CA VAL A 122 -13.30 -21.93 4.46
C VAL A 122 -12.10 -20.99 4.35
N ARG A 123 -10.94 -21.46 3.87
CA ARG A 123 -9.75 -20.64 3.67
C ARG A 123 -10.02 -19.48 2.72
N LEU A 124 -10.62 -19.75 1.56
CA LEU A 124 -10.97 -18.69 0.59
C LEU A 124 -11.97 -17.69 1.21
N ALA A 125 -13.01 -18.19 1.86
CA ALA A 125 -14.00 -17.33 2.51
C ALA A 125 -13.37 -16.44 3.59
N VAL A 126 -12.47 -16.99 4.42
CA VAL A 126 -11.77 -16.24 5.46
C VAL A 126 -10.80 -15.24 4.87
N VAL A 127 -10.01 -15.59 3.83
CA VAL A 127 -9.12 -14.63 3.16
C VAL A 127 -9.93 -13.45 2.62
N VAL A 128 -11.05 -13.71 1.92
CA VAL A 128 -11.93 -12.64 1.42
C VAL A 128 -12.53 -11.80 2.55
N ALA A 129 -12.99 -12.44 3.63
CA ALA A 129 -13.57 -11.74 4.78
C ALA A 129 -12.54 -10.87 5.50
N VAL A 130 -11.36 -11.41 5.78
CA VAL A 130 -10.26 -10.69 6.43
C VAL A 130 -9.76 -9.55 5.56
N VAL A 131 -9.61 -9.77 4.25
CA VAL A 131 -9.19 -8.72 3.30
C VAL A 131 -10.26 -7.63 3.22
N SER A 132 -11.53 -7.98 3.18
CA SER A 132 -12.62 -6.99 3.19
C SER A 132 -12.62 -6.16 4.47
N LEU A 133 -12.47 -6.80 5.63
CA LEU A 133 -12.37 -6.12 6.92
C LEU A 133 -11.11 -5.24 6.98
N ALA A 134 -9.99 -5.75 6.51
CA ALA A 134 -8.72 -5.02 6.50
C ALA A 134 -8.78 -3.83 5.53
N LEU A 135 -9.39 -3.95 4.33
CA LEU A 135 -9.62 -2.82 3.42
C LEU A 135 -10.53 -1.77 4.06
N LEU A 136 -11.54 -2.17 4.84
CA LEU A 136 -12.36 -1.23 5.60
C LEU A 136 -11.54 -0.50 6.67
N VAL A 137 -10.69 -1.22 7.41
CA VAL A 137 -9.83 -0.65 8.45
C VAL A 137 -8.76 0.26 7.84
N PHE A 138 -7.97 -0.22 6.88
CA PHE A 138 -6.92 0.55 6.20
C PHE A 138 -7.51 1.70 5.37
N GLY A 139 -8.63 1.49 4.68
CA GLY A 139 -9.36 2.54 3.97
C GLY A 139 -9.90 3.62 4.92
N GLY A 140 -10.38 3.21 6.11
CA GLY A 140 -10.80 4.11 7.18
C GLY A 140 -9.64 4.89 7.80
N VAL A 141 -8.52 4.21 8.12
CA VAL A 141 -7.30 4.84 8.65
C VAL A 141 -6.70 5.83 7.64
N GLY A 142 -6.65 5.46 6.35
CA GLY A 142 -6.24 6.35 5.27
C GLY A 142 -7.15 7.59 5.15
N ALA A 143 -8.45 7.44 5.41
CA ALA A 143 -9.39 8.56 5.43
C ALA A 143 -9.20 9.49 6.64
N VAL A 144 -8.93 8.93 7.84
CA VAL A 144 -8.60 9.70 9.05
C VAL A 144 -7.35 10.55 8.84
N LEU A 145 -6.33 9.97 8.22
CA LEU A 145 -5.05 10.63 7.96
C LEU A 145 -5.14 11.67 6.83
N GLY A 146 -6.04 11.47 5.86
CA GLY A 146 -6.23 12.36 4.71
C GLY A 146 -7.28 13.47 4.87
N LYS A 147 -7.99 13.55 6.01
CA LYS A 147 -9.12 14.49 6.25
C LYS A 147 -10.22 14.45 5.16
N ALA A 148 -10.34 13.34 4.44
CA ALA A 148 -11.30 13.14 3.35
C ALA A 148 -12.54 12.35 3.84
N PRO A 149 -13.74 12.49 3.20
CA PRO A 149 -14.96 11.86 3.69
C PRO A 149 -14.84 10.33 3.75
N PHE A 150 -14.86 9.80 4.98
CA PHE A 150 -14.70 8.40 5.40
C PHE A 150 -15.35 7.35 4.49
N VAL A 151 -16.56 7.62 4.00
CA VAL A 151 -17.37 6.63 3.29
C VAL A 151 -16.98 6.50 1.82
N LYS A 152 -16.54 7.58 1.16
CA LYS A 152 -16.27 7.57 -0.29
C LYS A 152 -14.95 6.88 -0.64
N SER A 153 -13.93 7.04 0.20
CA SER A 153 -12.62 6.40 0.00
C SER A 153 -12.67 4.90 0.30
N SER A 154 -13.21 4.48 1.45
CA SER A 154 -13.35 3.06 1.78
C SER A 154 -14.26 2.32 0.80
N LEU A 155 -15.35 2.94 0.34
CA LEU A 155 -16.25 2.30 -0.62
C LEU A 155 -15.59 2.06 -1.98
N ARG A 156 -14.80 3.03 -2.50
CA ARG A 156 -14.07 2.84 -3.76
C ARG A 156 -13.02 1.74 -3.64
N VAL A 157 -12.28 1.70 -2.54
CA VAL A 157 -11.23 0.70 -2.30
C VAL A 157 -11.84 -0.70 -2.13
N LEU A 158 -12.96 -0.80 -1.41
CA LEU A 158 -13.67 -2.07 -1.23
C LEU A 158 -14.25 -2.58 -2.56
N ILE A 159 -14.96 -1.71 -3.29
CA ILE A 159 -15.56 -2.06 -4.59
C ILE A 159 -14.45 -2.43 -5.59
N GLY A 160 -13.39 -1.62 -5.69
CA GLY A 160 -12.25 -1.91 -6.55
C GLY A 160 -11.55 -3.20 -6.18
N GLY A 161 -11.38 -3.46 -4.88
CA GLY A 161 -10.77 -4.69 -4.37
C GLY A 161 -11.59 -5.95 -4.67
N TRP A 162 -12.90 -5.92 -4.41
CA TRP A 162 -13.80 -7.03 -4.76
C TRP A 162 -13.84 -7.30 -6.25
N LEU A 163 -13.87 -6.25 -7.07
CA LEU A 163 -13.89 -6.37 -8.52
C LEU A 163 -12.56 -6.98 -9.03
N ALA A 164 -11.42 -6.53 -8.49
CA ALA A 164 -10.12 -7.12 -8.78
C ALA A 164 -10.05 -8.61 -8.39
N MET A 165 -10.55 -8.98 -7.20
CA MET A 165 -10.60 -10.37 -6.77
C MET A 165 -11.50 -11.23 -7.64
N ALA A 166 -12.68 -10.72 -8.01
CA ALA A 166 -13.61 -11.41 -8.89
C ALA A 166 -13.01 -11.66 -10.28
N VAL A 167 -12.32 -10.66 -10.83
CA VAL A 167 -11.63 -10.78 -12.12
C VAL A 167 -10.46 -11.77 -12.03
N THR A 168 -9.58 -11.63 -11.05
CA THR A 168 -8.43 -12.55 -10.88
C THR A 168 -8.90 -13.99 -10.66
N PHE A 169 -9.90 -14.20 -9.79
CA PHE A 169 -10.46 -15.53 -9.57
C PHE A 169 -11.10 -16.08 -10.85
N GLY A 170 -11.93 -15.28 -11.54
CA GLY A 170 -12.61 -15.68 -12.77
C GLY A 170 -11.65 -16.06 -13.89
N LEU A 171 -10.64 -15.21 -14.17
CA LEU A 171 -9.62 -15.46 -15.18
C LEU A 171 -8.81 -16.72 -14.88
N THR A 172 -8.35 -16.86 -13.64
CA THR A 172 -7.52 -18.02 -13.28
C THR A 172 -8.36 -19.31 -13.28
N LYS A 173 -9.64 -19.24 -12.90
CA LYS A 173 -10.57 -20.39 -12.96
C LYS A 173 -10.89 -20.81 -14.39
N LEU A 174 -10.95 -19.86 -15.33
CA LEU A 174 -11.08 -20.17 -16.76
C LEU A 174 -9.79 -20.81 -17.29
N ALA A 175 -8.62 -20.26 -16.97
CA ALA A 175 -7.34 -20.84 -17.37
C ALA A 175 -7.15 -22.26 -16.82
N GLY A 176 -7.55 -22.52 -15.58
CA GLY A 176 -7.51 -23.86 -14.98
C GLY A 176 -8.45 -24.88 -15.63
N HIS A 177 -9.52 -24.42 -16.30
CA HIS A 177 -10.39 -25.31 -17.10
C HIS A 177 -9.77 -25.67 -18.46
N VAL A 178 -8.84 -24.85 -18.97
CA VAL A 178 -8.16 -25.07 -20.26
C VAL A 178 -6.91 -25.98 -20.11
N GLY A 179 -6.55 -26.37 -18.88
CA GLY A 179 -5.58 -27.43 -18.62
C GLY A 179 -4.11 -27.01 -18.74
N VAL A 180 -3.74 -25.92 -18.07
CA VAL A 180 -2.34 -25.56 -17.76
C VAL A 180 -2.05 -25.86 -16.29
#